data_AF-A0A382EJ07-F1
#
_entry.id   AF-A0A382EJ07-F1
#
_cell.length_a   1.000
_cell.length_b   1.000
_cell.length_c   1.000
_cell.angle_alpha   90.00
_cell.angle_beta   90.00
_cell.angle_gamma   90.00
#
_symmetry.space_group_name_H-M   'P 1'
#
loop_
_entity.id
_entity.type
_entity.pdbx_description
1 polymer ?
#
loop_
_entity_poly.entity_id
_entity_poly.type
_entity_poly.pdbx_seq_one_letter_code
_entity_poly.pdbx_strand_id
1 'polypeptide(L)'
;RQPVQSLCYQCDEYTNHLFVDDTEHPYTTPADRPFTWIRGRHVGGRSIMWARQTYRLSDYDMKAASRDGFGIDWPIDYATLAPYYDIAERFIGISGQTEGLPQLPDGQFLPPMALTCGEEILKKALHDSFGRTLTIGRCAILTDDLNGRPKCHYCGPCSRGCRTGSYYSSVSSSLPAAEATGRLTLIPNAVVSHVEVDDAGKCRSVYYIDRVTRTHQEVYGKAVVLCASTLESTRIMLNSTSSRYPTGIANSSGVLGHYLMDHVMGGGASGILPVLKGVPDTRGNRPNGVYIPRFRNLEERHPDFLRGYGYQGSANLVKWGHAINIPGFGAEFKQQVRNTRPWSISIGGFGEHLPRYENFCELDKIHVDAWGIPVLHISAAYGDNEKAMINDMADAAEEMLRAAGAEDIEVEREVSAPGLAIHEVGTARMGADPKTSVLNSYEQAHDVSNLFVMDGSGYPSSACQNPTITFMALATRACEYLVEELRASRI
;
A
#
# COMPACT_ATOMS: atom_id res chain seq x y z
N ARG A 1 -23.82 8.34 1.20
CA ARG A 1 -22.83 9.10 2.02
C ARG A 1 -21.37 8.73 1.68
N GLN A 2 -21.11 7.71 0.83
CA GLN A 2 -19.76 7.22 0.53
C GLN A 2 -19.45 7.13 -1.00
N PRO A 3 -19.74 8.16 -1.83
CA PRO A 3 -19.53 8.09 -3.28
C PRO A 3 -18.06 7.88 -3.70
N VAL A 4 -17.09 8.36 -2.90
CA VAL A 4 -15.66 8.14 -3.17
C VAL A 4 -15.26 6.74 -2.71
N GLN A 5 -15.65 6.36 -1.49
CA GLN A 5 -15.24 5.07 -0.94
C GLN A 5 -15.79 3.89 -1.76
N SER A 6 -17.00 4.03 -2.34
CA SER A 6 -17.61 3.01 -3.21
C SER A 6 -16.85 2.74 -4.52
N LEU A 7 -15.86 3.57 -4.87
CA LEU A 7 -14.97 3.30 -6.01
C LEU A 7 -13.97 2.18 -5.69
N CYS A 8 -13.71 1.91 -4.40
CA CYS A 8 -12.92 0.76 -4.00
C CYS A 8 -13.77 -0.52 -4.11
N TYR A 9 -13.26 -1.53 -4.83
CA TYR A 9 -13.96 -2.81 -5.00
C TYR A 9 -14.25 -3.53 -3.67
N GLN A 10 -13.52 -3.18 -2.61
CA GLN A 10 -13.73 -3.73 -1.26
C GLN A 10 -14.74 -2.96 -0.43
N CYS A 11 -15.33 -1.86 -0.93
CA CYS A 11 -16.38 -1.12 -0.25
C CYS A 11 -17.75 -1.60 -0.76
N ASP A 12 -18.26 -2.68 -0.18
CA ASP A 12 -19.52 -3.31 -0.58
C ASP A 12 -20.56 -3.31 0.56
N GLU A 13 -21.69 -3.99 0.35
CA GLU A 13 -22.77 -4.10 1.34
C GLU A 13 -22.34 -4.76 2.67
N TYR A 14 -21.26 -5.54 2.68
CA TYR A 14 -20.73 -6.23 3.86
C TYR A 14 -19.63 -5.45 4.57
N THR A 15 -18.90 -4.60 3.87
CA THR A 15 -17.66 -3.96 4.37
C THR A 15 -17.68 -2.44 4.37
N ASN A 16 -18.72 -1.79 3.85
CA ASN A 16 -18.82 -0.31 3.80
C ASN A 16 -18.60 0.38 5.17
N HIS A 17 -18.95 -0.30 6.27
CA HIS A 17 -18.79 0.17 7.64
C HIS A 17 -17.32 0.33 8.08
N LEU A 18 -16.38 -0.24 7.32
CA LEU A 18 -14.93 -0.07 7.52
C LEU A 18 -14.40 1.19 6.83
N PHE A 19 -15.17 1.79 5.92
CA PHE A 19 -14.77 2.98 5.17
C PHE A 19 -15.35 4.24 5.82
N VAL A 20 -14.68 5.38 5.65
CA VAL A 20 -15.17 6.66 6.19
C VAL A 20 -16.45 7.11 5.50
N ASP A 21 -17.17 8.02 6.15
CA ASP A 21 -18.26 8.77 5.52
C ASP A 21 -17.69 10.02 4.83
N ASP A 22 -17.88 10.13 3.50
CA ASP A 22 -17.28 11.23 2.72
C ASP A 22 -17.86 12.60 3.07
N THR A 23 -19.07 12.66 3.67
CA THR A 23 -19.67 13.92 4.14
C THR A 23 -19.06 14.38 5.45
N GLU A 24 -18.65 13.44 6.31
CA GLU A 24 -17.97 13.76 7.57
C GLU A 24 -16.46 13.99 7.37
N HIS A 25 -15.90 13.45 6.30
CA HIS A 25 -14.48 13.43 6.00
C HIS A 25 -14.18 14.06 4.63
N PRO A 26 -14.67 15.26 4.32
CA PRO A 26 -14.45 15.84 3.01
C PRO A 26 -12.96 16.09 2.74
N TYR A 27 -12.62 16.15 1.47
CA TYR A 27 -11.38 16.70 0.94
C TYR A 27 -11.72 17.34 -0.41
N THR A 28 -10.89 18.23 -0.91
CA THR A 28 -11.10 18.85 -2.22
C THR A 28 -10.02 18.45 -3.20
N THR A 29 -10.35 18.45 -4.48
CA THR A 29 -9.42 18.12 -5.57
C THR A 29 -9.85 18.89 -6.82
N PRO A 30 -8.93 19.41 -7.64
CA PRO A 30 -9.28 20.08 -8.88
C PRO A 30 -9.76 19.04 -9.92
N ALA A 31 -10.69 19.45 -10.78
CA ALA A 31 -11.35 18.53 -11.72
C ALA A 31 -10.39 17.91 -12.76
N ASP A 32 -9.33 18.61 -13.13
CA ASP A 32 -8.32 18.20 -14.11
C ASP A 32 -7.14 17.41 -13.49
N ARG A 33 -7.00 17.40 -12.16
CA ARG A 33 -5.97 16.64 -11.44
C ARG A 33 -6.57 15.92 -10.21
N PRO A 34 -7.55 15.01 -10.44
CA PRO A 34 -8.32 14.39 -9.38
C PRO A 34 -7.48 13.41 -8.55
N PHE A 35 -7.85 13.25 -7.29
CA PHE A 35 -7.33 12.20 -6.41
C PHE A 35 -8.48 11.45 -5.73
N THR A 36 -8.42 10.12 -5.71
CA THR A 36 -9.44 9.25 -5.10
C THR A 36 -8.93 8.72 -3.76
N TRP A 37 -9.34 9.35 -2.66
CA TRP A 37 -8.80 9.03 -1.33
C TRP A 37 -9.65 8.00 -0.57
N ILE A 38 -9.24 6.74 -0.66
CA ILE A 38 -9.87 5.62 0.06
C ILE A 38 -9.32 5.52 1.49
N ARG A 39 -10.20 5.58 2.48
CA ARG A 39 -9.84 5.70 3.90
C ARG A 39 -10.66 4.78 4.79
N GLY A 40 -9.98 4.21 5.78
CA GLY A 40 -10.59 3.62 6.96
C GLY A 40 -10.10 4.35 8.21
N ARG A 41 -11.03 4.89 9.01
CA ARG A 41 -10.73 5.53 10.30
C ARG A 41 -11.31 4.72 11.45
N HIS A 42 -10.57 3.70 11.85
CA HIS A 42 -10.88 2.80 12.95
C HIS A 42 -9.59 2.26 13.56
N VAL A 43 -9.68 1.72 14.77
CA VAL A 43 -8.58 0.98 15.38
C VAL A 43 -8.15 -0.14 14.41
N GLY A 44 -6.85 -0.22 14.15
CA GLY A 44 -6.29 -1.13 13.17
C GLY A 44 -5.88 -0.48 11.85
N GLY A 45 -6.47 0.67 11.51
CA GLY A 45 -6.26 1.34 10.22
C GLY A 45 -6.46 0.41 9.02
N ARG A 46 -5.88 0.74 7.87
CA ARG A 46 -6.05 -0.05 6.63
C ARG A 46 -5.53 -1.50 6.70
N SER A 47 -4.85 -1.90 7.78
CA SER A 47 -4.43 -3.29 8.00
C SER A 47 -5.58 -4.31 8.18
N ILE A 48 -6.83 -3.85 8.33
CA ILE A 48 -8.00 -4.75 8.25
C ILE A 48 -8.60 -4.78 6.83
N MET A 49 -8.26 -3.81 5.98
CA MET A 49 -8.86 -3.58 4.66
C MET A 49 -7.99 -4.07 3.49
N TRP A 50 -6.67 -3.90 3.55
CA TRP A 50 -5.63 -4.21 2.51
C TRP A 50 -5.70 -5.58 1.76
N ALA A 51 -4.72 -5.91 0.91
CA ALA A 51 -4.65 -7.23 0.23
C ALA A 51 -3.62 -8.19 0.84
N ARG A 52 -2.88 -7.75 1.87
CA ARG A 52 -1.81 -8.48 2.56
C ARG A 52 -0.54 -8.74 1.74
N GLN A 53 -0.42 -8.18 0.53
CA GLN A 53 0.76 -8.35 -0.31
C GLN A 53 1.95 -7.58 0.26
N THR A 54 3.12 -8.22 0.31
CA THR A 54 4.31 -7.73 1.01
C THR A 54 5.58 -8.06 0.23
N TYR A 55 6.15 -7.04 -0.41
CA TYR A 55 7.33 -7.17 -1.26
C TYR A 55 8.41 -6.20 -0.79
N ARG A 56 9.63 -6.70 -0.60
CA ARG A 56 10.78 -5.84 -0.23
C ARG A 56 11.15 -4.93 -1.40
N LEU A 57 11.59 -3.72 -1.08
CA LEU A 57 12.31 -2.87 -2.03
C LEU A 57 13.73 -3.39 -2.21
N SER A 58 14.37 -3.00 -3.30
CA SER A 58 15.76 -3.29 -3.64
C SER A 58 16.55 -2.01 -3.88
N ASP A 59 17.86 -2.13 -4.12
CA ASP A 59 18.67 -0.98 -4.56
C ASP A 59 18.29 -0.48 -5.98
N TYR A 60 17.56 -1.26 -6.79
CA TYR A 60 16.95 -0.73 -8.02
C TYR A 60 15.89 0.34 -7.73
N ASP A 61 15.28 0.29 -6.55
CA ASP A 61 14.21 1.18 -6.11
C ASP A 61 14.77 2.30 -5.21
N MET A 62 15.69 1.95 -4.30
CA MET A 62 16.30 2.90 -3.36
C MET A 62 17.33 3.83 -4.01
N LYS A 63 18.00 3.37 -5.08
CA LYS A 63 18.99 4.13 -5.85
C LYS A 63 18.52 4.50 -7.25
N ALA A 64 17.21 4.60 -7.41
CA ALA A 64 16.60 4.77 -8.72
C ALA A 64 17.00 6.11 -9.39
N ALA A 65 17.14 7.21 -8.64
CA ALA A 65 17.56 8.50 -9.19
C ALA A 65 19.02 8.47 -9.66
N SER A 66 19.92 7.76 -8.97
CA SER A 66 21.28 7.52 -9.48
C SER A 66 21.29 6.71 -10.79
N ARG A 67 20.25 5.92 -11.05
CA ARG A 67 20.15 5.08 -12.26
C ARG A 67 19.55 5.79 -13.44
N ASP A 68 18.58 6.69 -13.27
CA ASP A 68 17.88 7.35 -14.38
C ASP A 68 17.85 8.88 -14.35
N GLY A 69 18.31 9.49 -13.26
CA GLY A 69 18.40 10.95 -13.09
C GLY A 69 17.10 11.63 -12.63
N PHE A 70 16.04 10.89 -12.31
CA PHE A 70 14.78 11.49 -11.85
C PHE A 70 14.62 11.43 -10.33
N GLY A 71 14.32 12.58 -9.72
CA GLY A 71 14.03 12.70 -8.29
C GLY A 71 15.30 12.66 -7.42
N ILE A 72 15.19 12.01 -6.26
CA ILE A 72 16.33 11.77 -5.35
C ILE A 72 16.38 10.30 -4.95
N ASP A 73 17.56 9.83 -4.59
CA ASP A 73 17.71 8.51 -3.98
C ASP A 73 17.23 8.51 -2.54
N TRP A 74 16.89 7.32 -2.06
CA TRP A 74 16.67 7.10 -0.64
C TRP A 74 17.96 7.41 0.13
N PRO A 75 17.86 8.07 1.31
CA PRO A 75 19.03 8.35 2.16
C PRO A 75 19.56 7.11 2.89
N ILE A 76 19.06 5.93 2.54
CA ILE A 76 19.46 4.60 3.02
C ILE A 76 19.57 3.65 1.82
N ASP A 77 20.23 2.51 2.01
CA ASP A 77 20.32 1.43 1.03
C ASP A 77 19.60 0.16 1.53
N TYR A 78 19.49 -0.84 0.66
CA TYR A 78 18.83 -2.11 1.02
C TYR A 78 19.53 -2.79 2.19
N ALA A 79 20.86 -2.79 2.23
CA ALA A 79 21.65 -3.42 3.30
C ALA A 79 21.32 -2.83 4.68
N THR A 80 21.07 -1.53 4.76
CA THR A 80 20.64 -0.84 5.99
C THR A 80 19.25 -1.30 6.44
N LEU A 81 18.31 -1.50 5.51
CA LEU A 81 16.91 -1.82 5.84
C LEU A 81 16.63 -3.33 5.96
N ALA A 82 17.46 -4.18 5.35
CA ALA A 82 17.29 -5.64 5.31
C ALA A 82 17.10 -6.28 6.70
N PRO A 83 17.87 -5.93 7.75
CA PRO A 83 17.66 -6.49 9.09
C PRO A 83 16.28 -6.15 9.69
N TYR A 84 15.71 -5.01 9.32
CA TYR A 84 14.42 -4.54 9.84
C TYR A 84 13.23 -5.14 9.08
N TYR A 85 13.38 -5.39 7.78
CA TYR A 85 12.45 -6.26 7.06
C TYR A 85 12.39 -7.63 7.73
N ASP A 86 13.54 -8.20 8.04
CA ASP A 86 13.72 -9.48 8.70
C ASP A 86 12.97 -9.55 10.05
N ILE A 87 13.04 -8.50 10.86
CA ILE A 87 12.29 -8.39 12.12
C ILE A 87 10.78 -8.34 11.85
N ALA A 88 10.34 -7.47 10.94
CA ALA A 88 8.92 -7.30 10.63
C ALA A 88 8.31 -8.61 10.12
N GLU A 89 8.96 -9.29 9.17
CA GLU A 89 8.46 -10.52 8.55
C GLU A 89 8.36 -11.68 9.54
N ARG A 90 9.36 -11.88 10.40
CA ARG A 90 9.30 -12.88 11.48
C ARG A 90 8.21 -12.58 12.50
N PHE A 91 7.88 -11.31 12.72
CA PHE A 91 6.83 -10.91 13.65
C PHE A 91 5.43 -11.12 13.06
N ILE A 92 5.20 -10.66 11.82
CA ILE A 92 3.86 -10.65 11.20
C ILE A 92 3.52 -11.95 10.47
N GLY A 93 4.53 -12.73 10.07
CA GLY A 93 4.41 -13.99 9.35
C GLY A 93 4.02 -13.78 7.89
N ILE A 94 5.00 -13.95 7.00
CA ILE A 94 4.81 -13.86 5.55
C ILE A 94 4.88 -15.26 4.96
N SER A 95 3.86 -15.69 4.22
CA SER A 95 3.98 -16.85 3.34
C SER A 95 4.53 -16.42 1.98
N GLY A 96 5.45 -17.19 1.42
CA GLY A 96 6.11 -16.83 0.16
C GLY A 96 7.15 -17.84 -0.27
N GLN A 97 7.77 -17.57 -1.42
CA GLN A 97 8.83 -18.38 -1.99
C GLN A 97 10.07 -17.52 -2.26
N THR A 98 11.24 -18.09 -1.98
CA THR A 98 12.56 -17.57 -2.35
C THR A 98 12.76 -17.69 -3.86
N GLU A 99 13.22 -16.61 -4.50
CA GLU A 99 13.45 -16.58 -5.95
C GLU A 99 14.88 -16.12 -6.32
N GLY A 100 15.64 -15.55 -5.37
CA GLY A 100 17.03 -15.13 -5.61
C GLY A 100 17.17 -13.92 -6.54
N LEU A 101 16.13 -13.11 -6.68
CA LEU A 101 16.08 -11.98 -7.62
C LEU A 101 16.64 -10.70 -7.00
N PRO A 102 17.58 -9.98 -7.65
CA PRO A 102 18.17 -8.77 -7.10
C PRO A 102 17.18 -7.59 -7.02
N GLN A 103 16.22 -7.51 -7.94
CA GLN A 103 15.15 -6.50 -7.96
C GLN A 103 13.95 -6.85 -7.07
N LEU A 104 13.88 -8.08 -6.57
CA LEU A 104 12.88 -8.52 -5.60
C LEU A 104 13.54 -9.37 -4.50
N PRO A 105 14.33 -8.74 -3.61
CA PRO A 105 15.08 -9.45 -2.60
C PRO A 105 14.20 -10.36 -1.75
N ASP A 106 14.72 -11.53 -1.42
CA ASP A 106 14.04 -12.50 -0.57
C ASP A 106 13.95 -12.03 0.89
N GLY A 107 13.09 -12.69 1.64
CA GLY A 107 12.85 -12.43 3.06
C GLY A 107 12.65 -13.70 3.86
N GLN A 108 12.03 -13.56 5.02
CA GLN A 108 11.79 -14.61 6.00
C GLN A 108 10.37 -15.14 5.80
N PHE A 109 10.28 -16.29 5.13
CA PHE A 109 8.99 -16.84 4.71
C PHE A 109 8.60 -18.09 5.49
N LEU A 110 7.34 -18.14 5.88
CA LEU A 110 6.59 -19.37 6.13
C LEU A 110 6.39 -20.13 4.82
N PRO A 111 6.08 -21.44 4.86
CA PRO A 111 5.90 -22.24 3.65
C PRO A 111 4.94 -21.59 2.64
N PRO A 112 5.25 -21.60 1.34
CA PRO A 112 4.39 -20.99 0.32
C PRO A 112 3.06 -21.72 0.18
N MET A 113 2.03 -20.98 -0.22
CA MET A 113 0.80 -21.59 -0.74
C MET A 113 1.06 -22.13 -2.15
N ALA A 114 0.41 -23.23 -2.53
CA ALA A 114 0.53 -23.79 -3.87
C ALA A 114 -0.16 -22.90 -4.93
N LEU A 115 0.43 -22.84 -6.12
CA LEU A 115 -0.15 -22.18 -7.29
C LEU A 115 -1.35 -22.96 -7.84
N THR A 116 -2.20 -22.25 -8.60
CA THR A 116 -3.25 -22.91 -9.38
C THR A 116 -2.70 -23.60 -10.63
N CYS A 117 -3.48 -24.51 -11.25
CA CYS A 117 -3.04 -25.16 -12.48
C CYS A 117 -2.83 -24.12 -13.61
N GLY A 118 -3.68 -23.09 -13.68
CA GLY A 118 -3.53 -22.00 -14.63
C GLY A 118 -2.32 -21.11 -14.33
N GLU A 119 -2.01 -20.91 -13.04
CA GLU A 119 -0.84 -20.16 -12.62
C GLU A 119 0.47 -20.92 -12.90
N GLU A 120 0.49 -22.26 -12.77
CA GLU A 120 1.63 -23.09 -13.17
C GLU A 120 1.84 -23.07 -14.69
N ILE A 121 0.76 -23.08 -15.48
CA ILE A 121 0.82 -22.91 -16.94
C ILE A 121 1.45 -21.55 -17.29
N LEU A 122 0.98 -20.47 -16.65
CA LEU A 122 1.53 -19.14 -16.85
C LEU A 122 3.01 -19.09 -16.42
N LYS A 123 3.36 -19.63 -15.25
CA LYS A 123 4.75 -19.68 -14.75
C LYS A 123 5.68 -20.34 -15.76
N LYS A 124 5.29 -21.50 -16.29
CA LYS A 124 6.07 -22.22 -17.30
C LYS A 124 6.21 -21.40 -18.59
N ALA A 125 5.12 -20.83 -19.09
CA ALA A 125 5.14 -20.03 -20.31
C ALA A 125 6.03 -18.77 -20.18
N LEU A 126 5.99 -18.11 -19.03
CA LEU A 126 6.84 -16.95 -18.75
C LEU A 126 8.33 -17.29 -18.75
N HIS A 127 8.68 -18.40 -18.10
CA HIS A 127 10.05 -18.88 -18.06
C HIS A 127 10.54 -19.26 -19.47
N ASP A 128 9.79 -20.08 -20.20
CA ASP A 128 10.24 -20.65 -21.46
C ASP A 128 10.30 -19.63 -22.61
N SER A 129 9.35 -18.69 -22.65
CA SER A 129 9.26 -17.71 -23.75
C SER A 129 10.02 -16.43 -23.48
N PHE A 130 10.20 -16.04 -22.22
CA PHE A 130 10.73 -14.71 -21.87
C PHE A 130 11.84 -14.73 -20.81
N GLY A 131 12.15 -15.88 -20.20
CA GLY A 131 13.03 -15.95 -19.03
C GLY A 131 12.49 -15.18 -17.81
N ARG A 132 11.17 -14.92 -17.76
CA ARG A 132 10.53 -14.16 -16.68
C ARG A 132 10.16 -15.10 -15.53
N THR A 133 10.31 -14.59 -14.31
CA THR A 133 9.89 -15.32 -13.10
C THR A 133 8.42 -15.00 -12.79
N LEU A 134 7.63 -16.04 -12.51
CA LEU A 134 6.37 -15.93 -11.80
C LEU A 134 6.50 -16.66 -10.48
N THR A 135 6.10 -16.00 -9.40
CA THR A 135 6.11 -16.57 -8.06
C THR A 135 4.72 -16.52 -7.43
N ILE A 136 4.49 -17.38 -6.44
CA ILE A 136 3.37 -17.20 -5.52
C ILE A 136 3.53 -15.83 -4.84
N GLY A 137 2.44 -15.07 -4.73
CA GLY A 137 2.49 -13.77 -4.06
C GLY A 137 3.06 -13.91 -2.65
N ARG A 138 3.85 -12.93 -2.21
CA ARG A 138 4.36 -12.88 -0.84
C ARG A 138 3.33 -12.16 0.00
N CYS A 139 2.71 -12.85 0.95
CA CYS A 139 1.59 -12.28 1.68
C CYS A 139 1.63 -12.55 3.18
N ALA A 140 1.15 -11.58 3.97
CA ALA A 140 1.05 -11.63 5.41
C ALA A 140 -0.13 -12.50 5.90
N ILE A 141 -0.13 -13.76 5.47
CA ILE A 141 -1.12 -14.79 5.79
C ILE A 141 -0.37 -16.02 6.26
N LEU A 142 -0.72 -16.51 7.45
CA LEU A 142 -0.01 -17.58 8.10
C LEU A 142 -0.30 -18.92 7.42
N THR A 143 0.76 -19.63 7.03
CA THR A 143 0.72 -21.03 6.59
C THR A 143 1.24 -21.99 7.66
N ASP A 144 1.80 -21.44 8.74
CA ASP A 144 2.13 -22.14 9.98
C ASP A 144 1.76 -21.27 11.19
N ASP A 145 1.58 -21.88 12.36
CA ASP A 145 1.22 -21.16 13.58
C ASP A 145 2.36 -20.22 14.01
N LEU A 146 2.03 -18.98 14.38
CA LEU A 146 3.04 -17.97 14.71
C LEU A 146 2.55 -17.03 15.82
N ASN A 147 3.33 -16.87 16.88
CA ASN A 147 3.08 -15.93 17.97
C ASN A 147 1.65 -16.04 18.54
N GLY A 148 1.16 -17.27 18.72
CA GLY A 148 -0.20 -17.54 19.22
C GLY A 148 -1.33 -17.34 18.21
N ARG A 149 -1.03 -16.96 16.97
CA ARG A 149 -2.00 -16.89 15.86
C ARG A 149 -1.97 -18.20 15.07
N PRO A 150 -3.12 -18.87 14.85
CA PRO A 150 -3.19 -20.12 14.12
C PRO A 150 -3.03 -19.91 12.61
N LYS A 151 -2.50 -20.90 11.90
CA LYS A 151 -2.43 -20.93 10.43
C LYS A 151 -3.79 -20.80 9.77
N CYS A 152 -3.78 -20.25 8.56
CA CYS A 152 -4.98 -20.06 7.76
C CYS A 152 -5.58 -21.41 7.33
N HIS A 153 -6.90 -21.52 7.43
CA HIS A 153 -7.67 -22.68 6.98
C HIS A 153 -8.53 -22.38 5.75
N TYR A 154 -8.20 -21.30 5.02
CA TYR A 154 -8.76 -20.95 3.71
C TYR A 154 -10.29 -20.77 3.66
N CYS A 155 -10.92 -20.28 4.74
CA CYS A 155 -12.37 -20.07 4.78
C CYS A 155 -12.83 -18.94 3.85
N GLY A 156 -12.15 -17.79 3.91
CA GLY A 156 -12.59 -16.54 3.27
C GLY A 156 -14.01 -16.11 3.67
N PRO A 157 -14.53 -15.01 3.08
CA PRO A 157 -13.77 -13.98 2.37
C PRO A 157 -12.97 -13.09 3.34
N CYS A 158 -11.70 -12.83 3.03
CA CYS A 158 -10.78 -12.14 3.94
C CYS A 158 -11.09 -10.66 4.17
N SER A 159 -11.76 -9.99 3.21
CA SER A 159 -12.14 -8.58 3.32
C SER A 159 -13.15 -8.32 4.45
N ARG A 160 -13.88 -9.35 4.90
CA ARG A 160 -14.86 -9.26 5.99
C ARG A 160 -14.25 -9.49 7.38
N GLY A 161 -12.93 -9.57 7.47
CA GLY A 161 -12.21 -9.87 8.71
C GLY A 161 -11.83 -11.36 8.84
N CYS A 162 -10.71 -11.63 9.52
CA CYS A 162 -10.32 -12.99 9.90
C CYS A 162 -10.59 -13.25 11.37
N ARG A 163 -11.61 -14.08 11.63
CA ARG A 163 -12.04 -14.45 12.99
C ARG A 163 -10.95 -15.16 13.79
N THR A 164 -10.06 -15.90 13.12
CA THR A 164 -8.98 -16.66 13.77
C THR A 164 -7.69 -15.86 13.91
N GLY A 165 -7.61 -14.64 13.38
CA GLY A 165 -6.36 -13.85 13.39
C GLY A 165 -5.23 -14.43 12.52
N SER A 166 -5.56 -15.30 11.56
CA SER A 166 -4.59 -16.03 10.73
C SER A 166 -3.93 -15.20 9.62
N TYR A 167 -4.40 -13.99 9.34
CA TYR A 167 -3.67 -13.01 8.55
C TYR A 167 -3.28 -11.82 9.43
N TYR A 168 -2.25 -11.09 9.02
CA TYR A 168 -1.85 -9.88 9.74
C TYR A 168 -2.89 -8.75 9.59
N SER A 169 -3.44 -8.35 10.72
CA SER A 169 -3.84 -6.97 10.96
C SER A 169 -3.18 -6.52 12.25
N SER A 170 -3.06 -5.21 12.46
CA SER A 170 -2.54 -4.72 13.74
C SER A 170 -3.47 -5.10 14.90
N VAL A 171 -4.78 -5.29 14.65
CA VAL A 171 -5.76 -5.76 15.66
C VAL A 171 -5.51 -7.21 16.10
N SER A 172 -5.04 -8.08 15.20
CA SER A 172 -4.76 -9.48 15.54
C SER A 172 -3.31 -9.73 15.99
N SER A 173 -2.39 -8.81 15.72
CA SER A 173 -0.94 -9.02 15.92
C SER A 173 -0.30 -7.94 16.78
N SER A 174 -0.06 -6.74 16.24
CA SER A 174 0.79 -5.73 16.90
C SER A 174 0.15 -5.07 18.13
N LEU A 175 -1.17 -4.80 18.09
CA LEU A 175 -1.88 -4.20 19.22
C LEU A 175 -1.96 -5.16 20.42
N PRO A 176 -2.34 -6.45 20.27
CA PRO A 176 -2.24 -7.40 21.36
C PRO A 176 -0.83 -7.52 21.96
N ALA A 177 0.22 -7.52 21.13
CA ALA A 177 1.60 -7.55 21.61
C ALA A 177 1.97 -6.29 22.41
N ALA A 178 1.54 -5.10 21.96
CA ALA A 178 1.75 -3.85 22.67
C ALA A 178 0.95 -3.78 23.98
N GLU A 179 -0.30 -4.25 23.99
CA GLU A 179 -1.15 -4.34 25.18
C GLU A 179 -0.52 -5.26 26.25
N ALA A 180 0.04 -6.41 25.85
CA ALA A 180 0.70 -7.35 26.75
C ALA A 180 1.91 -6.75 27.50
N THR A 181 2.46 -5.63 27.04
CA THR A 181 3.54 -4.93 27.76
C THR A 181 3.04 -4.19 29.01
N GLY A 182 1.73 -3.93 29.12
CA GLY A 182 1.14 -3.08 30.16
C GLY A 182 1.48 -1.59 30.04
N ARG A 183 2.05 -1.17 28.90
CA ARG A 183 2.50 0.22 28.66
C ARG A 183 1.72 0.95 27.57
N LEU A 184 0.74 0.29 26.95
CA LEU A 184 -0.11 0.87 25.92
C LEU A 184 -1.36 1.49 26.54
N THR A 185 -1.60 2.76 26.22
CA THR A 185 -2.93 3.38 26.38
C THR A 185 -3.50 3.64 25.00
N LEU A 186 -4.65 3.03 24.69
CA LEU A 186 -5.37 3.24 23.45
C LEU A 186 -6.59 4.13 23.70
N ILE A 187 -6.63 5.30 23.06
CA ILE A 187 -7.77 6.23 23.11
C ILE A 187 -8.48 6.20 21.75
N PRO A 188 -9.52 5.34 21.57
CA PRO A 188 -10.32 5.38 20.35
C PRO A 188 -11.13 6.68 20.29
N ASN A 189 -11.68 7.00 19.11
CA ASN A 189 -12.49 8.20 18.90
C ASN A 189 -11.76 9.54 19.13
N ALA A 190 -10.43 9.54 19.19
CA ALA A 190 -9.62 10.76 19.25
C ALA A 190 -9.27 11.26 17.83
N VAL A 191 -9.93 12.32 17.37
CA VAL A 191 -9.61 12.97 16.09
C VAL A 191 -8.55 14.03 16.32
N VAL A 192 -7.28 13.68 16.06
CA VAL A 192 -6.15 14.61 16.21
C VAL A 192 -6.30 15.78 15.25
N SER A 193 -6.16 17.01 15.76
CA SER A 193 -6.22 18.22 14.95
C SER A 193 -4.84 18.78 14.63
N HIS A 194 -3.97 18.88 15.63
CA HIS A 194 -2.62 19.43 15.50
C HIS A 194 -1.71 19.00 16.66
N VAL A 195 -0.41 19.19 16.44
CA VAL A 195 0.66 19.09 17.42
C VAL A 195 1.05 20.49 17.84
N GLU A 196 1.20 20.69 19.14
CA GLU A 196 1.62 21.95 19.74
C GLU A 196 3.09 21.88 20.14
N VAL A 197 3.81 22.99 19.99
CA VAL A 197 5.24 23.09 20.31
C VAL A 197 5.49 23.98 21.52
N ASP A 198 6.63 23.77 22.19
CA ASP A 198 7.12 24.67 23.24
C ASP A 198 7.92 25.85 22.66
N ASP A 199 8.37 26.76 23.53
CA ASP A 199 9.18 27.93 23.15
C ASP A 199 10.53 27.53 22.51
N ALA A 200 11.02 26.32 22.81
CA ALA A 200 12.22 25.74 22.20
C ALA A 200 11.94 25.05 20.85
N GLY A 201 10.70 25.10 20.36
CA GLY A 201 10.25 24.52 19.10
C GLY A 201 10.20 23.00 19.07
N LYS A 202 10.19 22.34 20.23
CA LYS A 202 9.97 20.89 20.38
C LYS A 202 8.49 20.60 20.53
N CYS A 203 8.02 19.43 20.10
CA CYS A 203 6.66 18.97 20.36
C CYS A 203 6.42 18.89 21.87
N ARG A 204 5.31 19.49 22.34
CA ARG A 204 4.87 19.49 23.75
C ARG A 204 3.67 18.59 23.96
N SER A 205 2.69 18.69 23.07
CA SER A 205 1.39 18.03 23.23
C SER A 205 0.69 17.82 21.89
N VAL A 206 -0.32 16.94 21.92
CA VAL A 206 -1.20 16.65 20.80
C VAL A 206 -2.62 17.03 21.19
N TYR A 207 -3.25 17.89 20.40
CA TYR A 207 -4.65 18.24 20.55
C TYR A 207 -5.53 17.31 19.73
N TYR A 208 -6.62 16.84 20.33
CA TYR A 208 -7.63 16.06 19.64
C TYR A 208 -9.04 16.45 20.06
N ILE A 209 -9.99 16.16 19.17
CA ILE A 209 -11.42 16.33 19.42
C ILE A 209 -12.01 14.92 19.60
N ASP A 210 -12.74 14.70 20.70
CA ASP A 210 -13.50 13.47 20.85
C ASP A 210 -14.58 13.39 19.77
N ARG A 211 -14.55 12.30 19.01
CA ARG A 211 -15.40 12.10 17.83
C ARG A 211 -16.89 12.20 18.16
N VAL A 212 -17.30 11.73 19.34
CA VAL A 212 -18.69 11.58 19.76
C VAL A 212 -19.14 12.80 20.55
N THR A 213 -18.41 13.18 21.59
CA THR A 213 -18.80 14.27 22.50
C THR A 213 -18.44 15.65 21.96
N ARG A 214 -17.55 15.72 20.96
CA ARG A 214 -17.00 16.95 20.38
C ARG A 214 -16.16 17.77 21.37
N THR A 215 -15.77 17.21 22.50
CA THR A 215 -14.93 17.91 23.48
C THR A 215 -13.48 17.96 23.02
N HIS A 216 -12.83 19.09 23.25
CA HIS A 216 -11.40 19.25 23.02
C HIS A 216 -10.60 18.65 24.17
N GLN A 217 -9.52 17.96 23.83
CA GLN A 217 -8.61 17.29 24.76
C GLN A 217 -7.17 17.54 24.31
N GLU A 218 -6.25 17.46 25.27
CA GLU A 218 -4.82 17.65 25.05
C GLU A 218 -4.03 16.54 25.79
N VAL A 219 -3.08 15.93 25.09
CA VAL A 219 -2.21 14.89 25.65
C VAL A 219 -0.76 15.33 25.55
N TYR A 220 -0.03 15.22 26.66
CA TYR A 220 1.37 15.61 26.78
C TYR A 220 2.30 14.40 26.63
N GLY A 221 3.45 14.59 25.98
CA GLY A 221 4.41 13.52 25.74
C GLY A 221 5.82 14.05 25.52
N LYS A 222 6.83 13.18 25.70
CA LYS A 222 8.24 13.52 25.46
C LYS A 222 8.59 13.56 23.97
N ALA A 223 7.91 12.74 23.18
CA ALA A 223 8.04 12.66 21.73
C ALA A 223 6.68 12.43 21.11
N VAL A 224 6.51 12.86 19.86
CA VAL A 224 5.31 12.64 19.05
C VAL A 224 5.70 11.82 17.84
N VAL A 225 4.95 10.74 17.60
CA VAL A 225 5.10 9.89 16.42
C VAL A 225 3.80 9.92 15.63
N LEU A 226 3.84 10.45 14.42
CA LEU A 226 2.70 10.47 13.50
C LEU A 226 2.69 9.17 12.68
N CYS A 227 1.60 8.42 12.83
CA CYS A 227 1.31 7.18 12.09
C CYS A 227 -0.11 7.23 11.51
N ALA A 228 -0.56 8.41 11.06
CA ALA A 228 -1.97 8.66 10.75
C ALA A 228 -2.38 8.22 9.33
N SER A 229 -1.45 7.68 8.54
CA SER A 229 -1.43 7.56 7.07
C SER A 229 -0.84 8.80 6.42
N THR A 230 -0.20 8.61 5.27
CA THR A 230 0.55 9.63 4.51
C THR A 230 -0.13 11.00 4.51
N LEU A 231 -1.35 11.06 3.98
CA LEU A 231 -2.08 12.30 3.82
C LEU A 231 -2.59 12.86 5.15
N GLU A 232 -3.05 12.04 6.10
CA GLU A 232 -3.49 12.56 7.41
C GLU A 232 -2.32 13.05 8.27
N SER A 233 -1.16 12.39 8.23
CA SER A 233 0.05 12.85 8.94
C SER A 233 0.48 14.21 8.39
N THR A 234 0.52 14.37 7.06
CA THR A 234 0.75 15.67 6.44
C THR A 234 -0.31 16.71 6.82
N ARG A 235 -1.59 16.35 6.85
CA ARG A 235 -2.68 17.24 7.27
C ARG A 235 -2.51 17.73 8.70
N ILE A 236 -2.14 16.83 9.63
CA ILE A 236 -1.86 17.18 11.02
C ILE A 236 -0.66 18.14 11.07
N MET A 237 0.43 17.84 10.34
CA MET A 237 1.62 18.69 10.32
C MET A 237 1.33 20.10 9.78
N LEU A 238 0.55 20.21 8.69
CA LEU A 238 0.15 21.50 8.12
C LEU A 238 -0.75 22.30 9.06
N ASN A 239 -1.64 21.66 9.82
CA ASN A 239 -2.46 22.32 10.83
C ASN A 239 -1.67 22.72 12.10
N SER A 240 -0.47 22.15 12.29
CA SER A 240 0.39 22.40 13.45
C SER A 240 1.22 23.65 13.24
N THR A 241 0.59 24.82 13.40
CA THR A 241 1.24 26.12 13.21
C THR A 241 1.63 26.78 14.53
N SER A 242 2.71 27.56 14.51
CA SER A 242 3.15 28.41 15.64
C SER A 242 3.90 29.62 15.12
N SER A 243 4.32 30.53 16.00
CA SER A 243 5.20 31.65 15.62
C SER A 243 6.52 31.19 14.98
N ARG A 244 7.02 30.00 15.38
CA ARG A 244 8.23 29.40 14.82
C ARG A 244 7.97 28.59 13.55
N TYR A 245 6.78 28.00 13.43
CA TYR A 245 6.37 27.16 12.30
C TYR A 245 5.08 27.72 11.67
N PRO A 246 5.13 28.89 10.99
CA PRO A 246 3.92 29.56 10.50
C PRO A 246 3.23 28.84 9.34
N THR A 247 3.92 27.93 8.67
CA THR A 247 3.45 27.18 7.49
C THR A 247 3.29 25.67 7.77
N GLY A 248 3.15 25.30 9.05
CA GLY A 248 3.08 23.92 9.51
C GLY A 248 4.40 23.44 10.11
N ILE A 249 4.30 22.50 11.05
CA ILE A 249 5.46 21.94 11.77
C ILE A 249 6.36 21.18 10.80
N ALA A 250 7.67 21.34 10.97
CA ALA A 250 8.69 20.73 10.12
C ALA A 250 8.65 21.09 8.62
N ASN A 251 8.13 22.27 8.28
CA ASN A 251 8.01 22.73 6.89
C ASN A 251 9.03 23.84 6.52
N SER A 252 10.22 23.88 7.12
CA SER A 252 11.23 24.89 6.77
C SER A 252 11.77 24.76 5.34
N SER A 253 11.75 23.54 4.79
CA SER A 253 12.12 23.22 3.40
C SER A 253 11.08 23.68 2.37
N GLY A 254 9.84 23.93 2.81
CA GLY A 254 8.71 24.23 1.92
C GLY A 254 8.20 23.05 1.10
N VAL A 255 8.70 21.83 1.32
CA VAL A 255 8.30 20.65 0.54
C VAL A 255 7.26 19.75 1.25
N LEU A 256 6.81 20.09 2.46
CA LEU A 256 5.73 19.35 3.11
C LEU A 256 4.46 19.41 2.25
N GLY A 257 3.87 18.26 1.98
CA GLY A 257 2.71 18.11 1.11
C GLY A 257 3.05 17.87 -0.35
N HIS A 258 4.29 18.06 -0.80
CA HIS A 258 4.70 17.85 -2.19
C HIS A 258 5.20 16.43 -2.44
N TYR A 259 5.41 16.09 -3.72
CA TYR A 259 5.90 14.79 -4.17
C TYR A 259 4.95 13.64 -3.85
N LEU A 260 3.65 13.92 -3.78
CA LEU A 260 2.62 12.91 -3.58
C LEU A 260 2.67 11.89 -4.72
N MET A 261 2.86 10.63 -4.33
CA MET A 261 2.85 9.47 -5.19
C MET A 261 1.74 8.51 -4.77
N ASP A 262 1.36 7.64 -5.68
CA ASP A 262 0.59 6.40 -5.46
C ASP A 262 1.22 5.34 -6.39
N HIS A 263 0.57 4.21 -6.66
CA HIS A 263 0.94 3.38 -7.80
C HIS A 263 0.13 3.69 -9.04
N VAL A 264 0.80 3.60 -10.18
CA VAL A 264 0.13 3.46 -11.47
C VAL A 264 -0.55 2.10 -11.49
N MET A 265 -1.86 2.06 -11.26
CA MET A 265 -2.67 0.84 -11.28
C MET A 265 -3.57 0.86 -12.50
N GLY A 266 -3.47 -0.18 -13.32
CA GLY A 266 -4.06 -0.31 -14.65
C GLY A 266 -3.17 -1.23 -15.48
N GLY A 267 -3.24 -1.16 -16.81
CA GLY A 267 -2.29 -1.85 -17.70
C GLY A 267 -2.22 -3.35 -17.45
N GLY A 268 -3.03 -4.13 -18.16
CA GLY A 268 -3.10 -5.57 -17.90
C GLY A 268 -3.87 -6.32 -18.97
N ALA A 269 -4.09 -7.61 -18.70
CA ALA A 269 -4.89 -8.45 -19.57
C ALA A 269 -5.60 -9.54 -18.77
N SER A 270 -6.72 -10.00 -19.31
CA SER A 270 -7.41 -11.20 -18.84
C SER A 270 -7.80 -12.08 -20.02
N GLY A 271 -8.00 -13.38 -19.78
CA GLY A 271 -8.39 -14.33 -20.81
C GLY A 271 -8.82 -15.67 -20.24
N ILE A 272 -9.13 -16.61 -21.14
CA ILE A 272 -9.60 -17.95 -20.82
C ILE A 272 -8.53 -18.99 -21.12
N LEU A 273 -8.35 -19.98 -20.24
CA LEU A 273 -7.45 -21.12 -20.45
C LEU A 273 -8.23 -22.35 -20.95
N PRO A 274 -8.36 -22.55 -22.27
CA PRO A 274 -9.15 -23.66 -22.84
C PRO A 274 -8.58 -25.03 -22.47
N VAL A 275 -7.27 -25.15 -22.25
CA VAL A 275 -6.60 -26.39 -21.85
C VAL A 275 -7.08 -26.93 -20.49
N LEU A 276 -7.66 -26.08 -19.66
CA LEU A 276 -8.21 -26.46 -18.35
C LEU A 276 -9.73 -26.69 -18.38
N LYS A 277 -10.37 -26.70 -19.55
CA LYS A 277 -11.81 -26.95 -19.66
C LYS A 277 -12.20 -28.26 -18.98
N GLY A 278 -13.15 -28.18 -18.05
CA GLY A 278 -13.64 -29.34 -17.28
C GLY A 278 -12.74 -29.77 -16.11
N VAL A 279 -11.60 -29.13 -15.88
CA VAL A 279 -10.73 -29.40 -14.73
C VAL A 279 -11.31 -28.73 -13.48
N PRO A 280 -11.60 -29.48 -12.40
CA PRO A 280 -12.09 -28.89 -11.15
C PRO A 280 -10.99 -28.14 -10.39
N ASP A 281 -11.38 -27.13 -9.61
CA ASP A 281 -10.48 -26.50 -8.63
C ASP A 281 -10.82 -26.99 -7.21
N THR A 282 -9.86 -27.65 -6.57
CA THR A 282 -10.04 -28.36 -5.29
C THR A 282 -9.37 -27.66 -4.10
N ARG A 283 -8.74 -26.50 -4.31
CA ARG A 283 -7.85 -25.84 -3.34
C ARG A 283 -8.53 -24.87 -2.36
N GLY A 284 -9.86 -24.77 -2.38
CA GLY A 284 -10.61 -23.87 -1.50
C GLY A 284 -10.43 -22.38 -1.85
N ASN A 285 -10.65 -21.48 -0.90
CA ASN A 285 -10.50 -20.04 -1.11
C ASN A 285 -9.10 -19.56 -0.69
N ARG A 286 -8.05 -19.99 -1.41
CA ARG A 286 -6.68 -19.51 -1.19
C ARG A 286 -6.65 -17.96 -1.27
N PRO A 287 -6.30 -17.24 -0.19
CA PRO A 287 -6.38 -15.78 -0.14
C PRO A 287 -5.09 -15.12 -0.68
N ASN A 288 -4.58 -15.63 -1.80
CA ASN A 288 -3.34 -15.14 -2.40
C ASN A 288 -3.41 -15.29 -3.92
N GLY A 289 -2.61 -14.51 -4.63
CA GLY A 289 -2.45 -14.56 -6.08
C GLY A 289 -1.02 -14.90 -6.49
N VAL A 290 -0.66 -14.52 -7.70
CA VAL A 290 0.72 -14.57 -8.21
C VAL A 290 1.34 -13.18 -8.21
N TYR A 291 2.67 -13.14 -8.28
CA TYR A 291 3.44 -11.95 -8.59
C TYR A 291 4.43 -12.22 -9.71
N ILE A 292 4.48 -11.31 -10.67
CA ILE A 292 5.49 -11.26 -11.72
C ILE A 292 6.39 -10.06 -11.39
N PRO A 293 7.62 -10.27 -10.93
CA PRO A 293 8.52 -9.19 -10.55
C PRO A 293 8.90 -8.32 -11.74
N ARG A 294 9.33 -7.08 -11.44
CA ARG A 294 9.81 -6.14 -12.45
C ARG A 294 10.85 -6.77 -13.37
N PHE A 295 10.65 -6.60 -14.67
CA PHE A 295 11.57 -7.02 -15.74
C PHE A 295 11.97 -5.88 -16.68
N ARG A 296 11.36 -4.69 -16.54
CA ARG A 296 11.71 -3.47 -17.29
C ARG A 296 12.66 -2.58 -16.50
N ASN A 297 13.53 -1.84 -17.20
CA ASN A 297 14.42 -0.86 -16.60
C ASN A 297 15.32 -1.43 -15.48
N LEU A 298 15.80 -2.66 -15.65
CA LEU A 298 16.79 -3.27 -14.74
C LEU A 298 18.20 -2.93 -15.23
N GLU A 299 18.72 -3.67 -16.21
CA GLU A 299 20.01 -3.37 -16.84
C GLU A 299 19.85 -2.47 -18.06
N GLU A 300 18.88 -2.79 -18.91
CA GLU A 300 18.55 -2.01 -20.11
C GLU A 300 17.49 -0.98 -19.82
N ARG A 301 17.67 0.22 -20.37
CA ARG A 301 16.70 1.31 -20.28
C ARG A 301 15.62 1.16 -21.35
N HIS A 302 14.36 1.26 -20.94
CA HIS A 302 13.24 1.42 -21.85
C HIS A 302 13.30 2.81 -22.50
N PRO A 303 13.07 2.92 -23.82
CA PRO A 303 13.19 4.20 -24.52
C PRO A 303 12.13 5.23 -24.10
N ASP A 304 10.92 4.78 -23.78
CA ASP A 304 9.76 5.67 -23.62
C ASP A 304 9.38 6.02 -22.18
N PHE A 305 9.91 5.31 -21.18
CA PHE A 305 9.58 5.55 -19.78
C PHE A 305 10.71 5.15 -18.82
N LEU A 306 10.72 5.79 -17.66
CA LEU A 306 11.57 5.55 -16.51
C LEU A 306 10.87 4.61 -15.51
N ARG A 307 11.64 4.01 -14.61
CA ARG A 307 11.16 3.08 -13.58
C ARG A 307 10.51 1.83 -14.19
N GLY A 308 9.78 1.04 -13.40
CA GLY A 308 9.18 -0.17 -13.92
C GLY A 308 7.92 -0.55 -13.19
N TYR A 309 7.44 -1.73 -13.54
CA TYR A 309 6.21 -2.30 -13.04
C TYR A 309 6.38 -3.79 -12.79
N GLY A 310 5.56 -4.32 -11.89
CA GLY A 310 5.31 -5.74 -11.73
C GLY A 310 3.83 -6.04 -11.95
N TYR A 311 3.48 -7.33 -12.01
CA TYR A 311 2.08 -7.73 -12.11
C TYR A 311 1.63 -8.52 -10.89
N GLN A 312 0.38 -8.33 -10.53
CA GLN A 312 -0.36 -9.21 -9.65
C GLN A 312 -1.52 -9.83 -10.41
N GLY A 313 -1.91 -11.04 -10.04
CA GLY A 313 -2.96 -11.72 -10.75
C GLY A 313 -3.33 -13.06 -10.15
N SER A 314 -4.15 -13.80 -10.88
CA SER A 314 -4.48 -15.18 -10.53
C SER A 314 -5.08 -15.91 -11.71
N ALA A 315 -5.11 -17.24 -11.65
CA ALA A 315 -5.91 -18.06 -12.53
C ALA A 315 -6.88 -18.90 -11.71
N ASN A 316 -8.18 -18.82 -11.99
CA ASN A 316 -9.22 -19.49 -11.20
C ASN A 316 -10.35 -20.04 -12.10
N LEU A 317 -11.01 -21.09 -11.60
CA LEU A 317 -12.26 -21.55 -12.18
C LEU A 317 -13.38 -20.55 -11.85
N VAL A 318 -14.02 -19.97 -12.87
CA VAL A 318 -15.15 -19.05 -12.68
C VAL A 318 -16.31 -19.81 -12.03
N LYS A 319 -16.78 -19.31 -10.88
CA LYS A 319 -17.79 -20.02 -10.07
C LYS A 319 -19.19 -19.93 -10.68
N TRP A 320 -19.72 -18.71 -10.80
CA TRP A 320 -21.11 -18.47 -11.18
C TRP A 320 -21.34 -17.30 -12.14
N GLY A 321 -20.37 -16.39 -12.33
CA GLY A 321 -20.58 -15.18 -13.14
C GLY A 321 -21.01 -15.48 -14.58
N HIS A 322 -20.50 -16.56 -15.17
CA HIS A 322 -20.87 -17.00 -16.53
C HIS A 322 -22.31 -17.51 -16.64
N ALA A 323 -22.95 -17.87 -15.52
CA ALA A 323 -24.30 -18.44 -15.52
C ALA A 323 -25.38 -17.45 -15.98
N ILE A 324 -25.12 -16.14 -15.90
CA ILE A 324 -26.04 -15.09 -16.39
C ILE A 324 -26.31 -15.20 -17.89
N ASN A 325 -25.37 -15.78 -18.64
CA ASN A 325 -25.45 -15.95 -20.09
C ASN A 325 -26.00 -17.33 -20.50
N ILE A 326 -26.41 -18.17 -19.54
CA ILE A 326 -26.96 -19.51 -19.80
C ILE A 326 -28.48 -19.46 -19.65
N PRO A 327 -29.26 -19.70 -20.70
CA PRO A 327 -30.72 -19.70 -20.60
C PRO A 327 -31.24 -20.92 -19.84
N GLY A 328 -32.42 -20.77 -19.23
CA GLY A 328 -33.15 -21.87 -18.58
C GLY A 328 -33.08 -21.86 -17.05
N PHE A 329 -33.66 -22.90 -16.44
CA PHE A 329 -33.69 -23.11 -14.99
C PHE A 329 -33.78 -24.62 -14.68
N GLY A 330 -33.65 -25.01 -13.41
CA GLY A 330 -33.79 -26.41 -13.00
C GLY A 330 -32.53 -27.26 -13.15
N ALA A 331 -32.68 -28.58 -13.29
CA ALA A 331 -31.57 -29.54 -13.26
C ALA A 331 -30.63 -29.40 -14.46
N GLU A 332 -31.18 -29.21 -15.66
CA GLU A 332 -30.40 -29.05 -16.89
C GLU A 332 -29.55 -27.78 -16.86
N PHE A 333 -30.15 -26.63 -16.48
CA PHE A 333 -29.41 -25.39 -16.26
C PHE A 333 -28.24 -25.58 -15.28
N LYS A 334 -28.48 -26.21 -14.12
CA LYS A 334 -27.43 -26.49 -13.14
C LYS A 334 -26.32 -27.38 -13.70
N GLN A 335 -26.64 -28.32 -14.59
CA GLN A 335 -25.64 -29.17 -15.24
C GLN A 335 -24.83 -28.39 -16.27
N GLN A 336 -25.49 -27.57 -17.09
CA GLN A 336 -24.81 -26.70 -18.05
C GLN A 336 -23.86 -25.74 -17.34
N VAL A 337 -24.33 -25.02 -16.30
CA VAL A 337 -23.50 -24.12 -15.49
C VAL A 337 -22.25 -24.81 -14.95
N ARG A 338 -22.33 -26.07 -14.50
CA ARG A 338 -21.17 -26.82 -14.00
C ARG A 338 -20.20 -27.23 -15.11
N ASN A 339 -20.73 -27.69 -16.24
CA ASN A 339 -19.93 -28.22 -17.35
C ASN A 339 -19.25 -27.13 -18.18
N THR A 340 -19.77 -25.89 -18.15
CA THR A 340 -19.29 -24.78 -18.98
C THR A 340 -18.45 -23.76 -18.22
N ARG A 341 -18.03 -24.04 -16.97
CA ARG A 341 -17.20 -23.12 -16.19
C ARG A 341 -15.86 -22.86 -16.91
N PRO A 342 -15.57 -21.62 -17.31
CA PRO A 342 -14.27 -21.30 -17.87
C PRO A 342 -13.22 -21.18 -16.76
N TRP A 343 -11.98 -21.54 -17.09
CA TRP A 343 -10.81 -21.11 -16.32
C TRP A 343 -10.41 -19.73 -16.82
N SER A 344 -10.49 -18.74 -15.95
CA SER A 344 -10.05 -17.37 -16.23
C SER A 344 -8.64 -17.18 -15.68
N ILE A 345 -7.83 -16.42 -16.40
CA ILE A 345 -6.55 -15.90 -15.93
C ILE A 345 -6.51 -14.39 -16.13
N SER A 346 -5.99 -13.66 -15.16
CA SER A 346 -5.77 -12.21 -15.27
C SER A 346 -4.52 -11.77 -14.55
N ILE A 347 -3.86 -10.75 -15.12
CA ILE A 347 -2.74 -10.04 -14.52
C ILE A 347 -2.93 -8.54 -14.73
N GLY A 348 -2.76 -7.76 -13.66
CA GLY A 348 -2.85 -6.30 -13.63
C GLY A 348 -1.54 -5.68 -13.15
N GLY A 349 -1.12 -4.61 -13.82
CA GLY A 349 0.13 -3.93 -13.58
C GLY A 349 0.07 -2.97 -12.40
N PHE A 350 1.19 -2.88 -11.69
CA PHE A 350 1.48 -1.84 -10.72
C PHE A 350 2.81 -1.22 -11.09
N GLY A 351 2.79 0.04 -11.51
CA GLY A 351 3.96 0.82 -11.87
C GLY A 351 4.27 1.94 -10.87
N GLU A 352 5.51 2.41 -10.91
CA GLU A 352 5.96 3.53 -10.09
C GLU A 352 5.38 4.86 -10.60
N HIS A 353 4.79 5.64 -9.69
CA HIS A 353 4.41 7.03 -9.96
C HIS A 353 5.59 7.94 -9.60
N LEU A 354 6.10 8.70 -10.57
CA LEU A 354 7.25 9.56 -10.35
C LEU A 354 6.98 10.68 -9.31
N PRO A 355 7.95 10.96 -8.40
CA PRO A 355 7.83 12.00 -7.37
C PRO A 355 7.94 13.40 -8.00
N ARG A 356 6.84 13.91 -8.54
CA ARG A 356 6.74 15.27 -9.12
C ARG A 356 6.34 16.30 -8.07
N TYR A 357 7.00 17.46 -8.05
CA TYR A 357 6.70 18.53 -7.09
C TYR A 357 5.26 19.05 -7.24
N GLU A 358 4.75 19.03 -8.48
CA GLU A 358 3.42 19.50 -8.85
C GLU A 358 2.30 18.56 -8.37
N ASN A 359 2.65 17.36 -7.90
CA ASN A 359 1.71 16.50 -7.18
C ASN A 359 1.80 16.84 -5.70
N PHE A 360 0.75 17.44 -5.15
CA PHE A 360 0.77 17.98 -3.80
C PHE A 360 -0.56 17.82 -3.06
N CYS A 361 -0.48 18.00 -1.74
CA CYS A 361 -1.61 18.30 -0.88
C CYS A 361 -1.29 19.50 0.04
N GLU A 362 -2.28 20.36 0.25
CA GLU A 362 -2.19 21.52 1.13
C GLU A 362 -3.50 21.69 1.91
N LEU A 363 -3.57 22.62 2.87
CA LEU A 363 -4.84 22.89 3.55
C LEU A 363 -5.79 23.68 2.64
N ASP A 364 -7.02 23.20 2.52
CA ASP A 364 -8.12 23.97 1.97
C ASP A 364 -8.45 25.13 2.93
N LYS A 365 -8.44 26.35 2.41
CA LYS A 365 -8.62 27.57 3.21
C LYS A 365 -10.07 27.85 3.60
N ILE A 366 -11.01 27.08 3.06
CA ILE A 366 -12.46 27.32 3.20
C ILE A 366 -13.13 26.13 3.89
N HIS A 367 -12.75 24.92 3.51
CA HIS A 367 -13.47 23.71 3.94
C HIS A 367 -12.85 23.07 5.19
N VAL A 368 -13.73 22.55 6.04
CA VAL A 368 -13.38 21.82 7.26
C VAL A 368 -14.10 20.47 7.29
N ASP A 369 -13.57 19.51 8.05
CA ASP A 369 -14.24 18.25 8.28
C ASP A 369 -15.38 18.38 9.30
N ALA A 370 -16.05 17.27 9.63
CA ALA A 370 -17.14 17.28 10.58
C ALA A 370 -16.78 17.91 11.93
N TRP A 371 -15.51 17.88 12.34
CA TRP A 371 -15.01 18.39 13.63
C TRP A 371 -14.41 19.80 13.53
N GLY A 372 -14.57 20.48 12.39
CA GLY A 372 -14.09 21.85 12.21
C GLY A 372 -12.58 21.94 11.92
N ILE A 373 -11.92 20.83 11.59
CA ILE A 373 -10.50 20.80 11.27
C ILE A 373 -10.34 21.06 9.76
N PRO A 374 -9.50 22.02 9.31
CA PRO A 374 -9.22 22.26 7.89
C PRO A 374 -8.88 20.98 7.13
N VAL A 375 -9.50 20.77 5.97
CA VAL A 375 -9.28 19.57 5.15
C VAL A 375 -8.13 19.74 4.17
N LEU A 376 -7.71 18.66 3.52
CA LEU A 376 -6.74 18.75 2.43
C LEU A 376 -7.42 19.14 1.11
N HIS A 377 -6.76 20.03 0.39
CA HIS A 377 -6.84 20.16 -1.06
C HIS A 377 -5.75 19.28 -1.70
N ILE A 378 -6.11 18.34 -2.56
CA ILE A 378 -5.18 17.35 -3.14
C ILE A 378 -5.20 17.48 -4.66
N SER A 379 -4.02 17.67 -5.27
CA SER A 379 -3.83 17.80 -6.70
C SER A 379 -2.76 16.83 -7.17
N ALA A 380 -3.14 15.81 -7.93
CA ALA A 380 -2.23 14.79 -8.43
C ALA A 380 -2.62 14.37 -9.84
N ALA A 381 -1.63 14.08 -10.68
CA ALA A 381 -1.86 13.51 -11.99
C ALA A 381 -0.68 12.65 -12.44
N TYR A 382 -0.99 11.67 -13.29
CA TYR A 382 0.01 10.96 -14.06
C TYR A 382 0.49 11.81 -15.24
N GLY A 383 1.78 11.75 -15.52
CA GLY A 383 2.43 12.37 -16.67
C GLY A 383 2.59 11.40 -17.84
N ASP A 384 3.31 11.85 -18.87
CA ASP A 384 3.50 11.05 -20.09
C ASP A 384 4.33 9.78 -19.84
N ASN A 385 5.24 9.82 -18.86
CA ASN A 385 5.99 8.66 -18.39
C ASN A 385 5.08 7.49 -17.97
N GLU A 386 4.10 7.76 -17.10
CA GLU A 386 3.21 6.72 -16.58
C GLU A 386 2.24 6.24 -17.66
N LYS A 387 1.78 7.13 -18.56
CA LYS A 387 0.95 6.74 -19.72
C LYS A 387 1.70 5.82 -20.67
N ALA A 388 2.97 6.11 -20.97
CA ALA A 388 3.82 5.24 -21.78
C ALA A 388 4.02 3.88 -21.10
N MET A 389 4.27 3.90 -19.78
CA MET A 389 4.44 2.69 -18.97
C MET A 389 3.20 1.78 -19.02
N ILE A 390 1.99 2.34 -18.97
CA ILE A 390 0.74 1.55 -19.01
C ILE A 390 0.53 0.85 -20.35
N ASN A 391 0.92 1.49 -21.45
CA ASN A 391 0.81 0.86 -22.76
C ASN A 391 1.74 -0.37 -22.87
N ASP A 392 2.99 -0.25 -22.41
CA ASP A 392 3.90 -1.42 -22.33
C ASP A 392 3.38 -2.47 -21.34
N MET A 393 2.81 -2.05 -20.19
CA MET A 393 2.19 -2.99 -19.25
C MET A 393 1.07 -3.81 -19.93
N ALA A 394 0.23 -3.17 -20.72
CA ALA A 394 -0.86 -3.85 -21.42
C ALA A 394 -0.34 -4.81 -22.51
N ASP A 395 0.63 -4.35 -23.31
CA ASP A 395 1.26 -5.15 -24.38
C ASP A 395 1.95 -6.38 -23.81
N ALA A 396 2.79 -6.20 -22.78
CA ALA A 396 3.51 -7.30 -22.16
C ALA A 396 2.57 -8.28 -21.43
N ALA A 397 1.43 -7.81 -20.90
CA ALA A 397 0.42 -8.67 -20.31
C ALA A 397 -0.25 -9.56 -21.37
N GLU A 398 -0.63 -8.98 -22.52
CA GLU A 398 -1.19 -9.72 -23.65
C GLU A 398 -0.22 -10.79 -24.15
N GLU A 399 1.05 -10.43 -24.40
CA GLU A 399 2.10 -11.35 -24.86
C GLU A 399 2.26 -12.54 -23.90
N MET A 400 2.29 -12.27 -22.60
CA MET A 400 2.44 -13.30 -21.56
C MET A 400 1.23 -14.24 -21.50
N LEU A 401 0.01 -13.72 -21.59
CA LEU A 401 -1.19 -14.55 -21.60
C LEU A 401 -1.31 -15.37 -22.90
N ARG A 402 -0.96 -14.80 -24.06
CA ARG A 402 -0.89 -15.54 -25.33
C ARG A 402 0.11 -16.69 -25.27
N ALA A 403 1.30 -16.45 -24.70
CA ALA A 403 2.31 -17.49 -24.52
C ALA A 403 1.82 -18.63 -23.59
N ALA A 404 0.95 -18.32 -22.64
CA ALA A 404 0.30 -19.32 -21.76
C ALA A 404 -0.86 -20.09 -22.45
N GLY A 405 -1.14 -19.79 -23.71
CA GLY A 405 -2.25 -20.39 -24.45
C GLY A 405 -3.62 -19.87 -24.03
N ALA A 406 -3.70 -18.65 -23.48
CA ALA A 406 -4.97 -18.02 -23.21
C ALA A 406 -5.66 -17.58 -24.51
N GLU A 407 -6.97 -17.75 -24.56
CA GLU A 407 -7.88 -17.29 -25.61
C GLU A 407 -8.80 -16.19 -25.07
N ASP A 408 -9.57 -15.55 -25.95
CA ASP A 408 -10.50 -14.46 -25.60
C ASP A 408 -9.83 -13.37 -24.73
N ILE A 409 -8.63 -12.96 -25.13
CA ILE A 409 -7.82 -12.01 -24.36
C ILE A 409 -8.42 -10.61 -24.48
N GLU A 410 -8.79 -10.05 -23.33
CA GLU A 410 -9.17 -8.66 -23.16
C GLU A 410 -7.99 -7.89 -22.56
N VAL A 411 -7.59 -6.82 -23.23
CA VAL A 411 -6.45 -5.98 -22.84
C VAL A 411 -6.97 -4.68 -22.23
N GLU A 412 -6.50 -4.35 -21.03
CA GLU A 412 -6.85 -3.12 -20.31
C GLU A 412 -5.69 -2.11 -20.41
N ARG A 413 -5.98 -0.94 -20.97
CA ARG A 413 -5.03 0.18 -21.11
C ARG A 413 -5.41 1.42 -20.30
N GLU A 414 -6.52 1.34 -19.58
CA GLU A 414 -6.98 2.44 -18.74
C GLU A 414 -6.13 2.55 -17.49
N VAL A 415 -5.95 3.79 -17.03
CA VAL A 415 -5.29 4.10 -15.76
C VAL A 415 -6.36 4.48 -14.74
N SER A 416 -6.31 3.85 -13.56
CA SER A 416 -7.12 4.32 -12.44
C SER A 416 -6.73 5.74 -12.04
N ALA A 417 -7.61 6.53 -11.43
CA ALA A 417 -7.21 7.82 -10.88
C ALA A 417 -6.16 7.66 -9.76
N PRO A 418 -5.20 8.60 -9.60
CA PRO A 418 -4.30 8.61 -8.44
C PRO A 418 -5.06 8.45 -7.12
N GLY A 419 -4.53 7.62 -6.22
CA GLY A 419 -5.10 7.29 -4.92
C GLY A 419 -5.89 5.97 -4.90
N LEU A 420 -6.34 5.48 -6.06
CA LEU A 420 -7.14 4.24 -6.11
C LEU A 420 -6.29 2.97 -5.92
N ALA A 421 -4.97 3.04 -6.05
CA ALA A 421 -4.10 1.91 -5.66
C ALA A 421 -3.95 1.80 -4.13
N ILE A 422 -4.35 2.84 -3.38
CA ILE A 422 -4.36 2.88 -1.91
C ILE A 422 -2.94 2.70 -1.34
N HIS A 423 -1.93 3.19 -2.06
CA HIS A 423 -0.52 3.14 -1.70
C HIS A 423 0.09 4.55 -1.72
N GLU A 424 -0.67 5.55 -1.28
CA GLU A 424 -0.21 6.92 -1.34
C GLU A 424 0.95 7.18 -0.39
N VAL A 425 2.01 7.85 -0.87
CA VAL A 425 3.29 8.05 -0.17
C VAL A 425 3.95 9.39 -0.55
N GLY A 426 4.95 9.82 0.23
CA GLY A 426 5.96 10.81 -0.17
C GLY A 426 5.77 12.27 0.27
N THR A 427 4.65 12.59 0.91
CA THR A 427 4.28 13.97 1.28
C THR A 427 5.12 14.61 2.40
N ALA A 428 6.00 13.85 3.04
CA ALA A 428 7.03 14.36 3.94
C ALA A 428 8.36 13.63 3.68
N ARG A 429 8.81 13.63 2.41
CA ARG A 429 9.93 12.79 1.96
C ARG A 429 11.17 12.90 2.86
N MET A 430 11.83 11.76 3.03
CA MET A 430 13.14 11.67 3.66
C MET A 430 14.24 12.20 2.73
N GLY A 431 15.31 12.73 3.32
CA GLY A 431 16.51 13.15 2.59
C GLY A 431 17.64 13.57 3.52
N ALA A 432 18.85 13.68 2.96
CA ALA A 432 20.02 14.12 3.73
C ALA A 432 20.08 15.64 3.91
N ASP A 433 19.49 16.41 2.98
CA ASP A 433 19.49 17.86 3.03
C ASP A 433 18.16 18.40 3.61
N PRO A 434 18.19 19.07 4.79
CA PRO A 434 16.99 19.66 5.40
C PRO A 434 16.35 20.77 4.57
N LYS A 435 17.03 21.31 3.54
CA LYS A 435 16.45 22.30 2.63
C LYS A 435 15.56 21.70 1.55
N THR A 436 15.64 20.39 1.34
CA THR A 436 14.92 19.70 0.26
C THR A 436 14.10 18.52 0.76
N SER A 437 14.13 18.22 2.06
CA SER A 437 13.40 17.10 2.66
C SER A 437 12.79 17.52 4.00
N VAL A 438 11.75 16.80 4.42
CA VAL A 438 11.07 17.05 5.71
C VAL A 438 11.70 16.20 6.81
N LEU A 439 12.02 14.95 6.48
CA LEU A 439 12.54 13.96 7.41
C LEU A 439 13.99 13.61 7.08
N ASN A 440 14.77 13.24 8.10
CA ASN A 440 16.07 12.61 7.92
C ASN A 440 15.91 11.10 7.63
N SER A 441 17.03 10.38 7.55
CA SER A 441 17.02 8.95 7.24
C SER A 441 16.30 8.06 8.26
N TYR A 442 16.00 8.55 9.47
CA TYR A 442 15.35 7.81 10.57
C TYR A 442 13.87 8.18 10.75
N GLU A 443 13.23 8.76 9.73
CA GLU A 443 11.84 9.26 9.81
C GLU A 443 11.64 10.36 10.87
N GLN A 444 12.73 10.98 11.33
CA GLN A 444 12.73 12.10 12.27
C GLN A 444 12.66 13.42 11.50
N ALA A 445 11.83 14.36 11.93
CA ALA A 445 11.77 15.69 11.33
C ALA A 445 13.10 16.44 11.51
N HIS A 446 13.58 17.09 10.44
CA HIS A 446 14.80 17.90 10.52
C HIS A 446 14.66 19.09 11.48
N ASP A 447 13.50 19.76 11.44
CA ASP A 447 13.26 20.97 12.22
C ASP A 447 12.92 20.70 13.69
N VAL A 448 12.37 19.51 13.99
CA VAL A 448 11.77 19.19 15.29
C VAL A 448 12.28 17.85 15.81
N SER A 449 13.30 17.91 16.66
CA SER A 449 14.05 16.73 17.13
C SER A 449 13.19 15.63 17.77
N ASN A 450 12.06 15.95 18.40
CA ASN A 450 11.18 14.95 19.04
C ASN A 450 9.90 14.67 18.24
N LEU A 451 9.88 14.98 16.95
CA LEU A 451 8.82 14.62 16.00
C LEU A 451 9.32 13.54 15.03
N PHE A 452 8.56 12.45 14.92
CA PHE A 452 8.77 11.37 13.95
C PHE A 452 7.52 11.15 13.13
N VAL A 453 7.68 10.73 11.87
CA VAL A 453 6.57 10.41 10.97
C VAL A 453 6.80 9.01 10.39
N MET A 454 6.24 8.00 11.05
CA MET A 454 6.47 6.59 10.76
C MET A 454 5.29 6.01 9.97
N ASP A 455 5.09 6.53 8.76
CA ASP A 455 4.12 6.04 7.78
C ASP A 455 4.61 6.30 6.34
N GLY A 456 3.73 6.22 5.35
CA GLY A 456 4.11 6.40 3.94
C GLY A 456 4.60 7.79 3.55
N SER A 457 4.50 8.80 4.43
CA SER A 457 4.94 10.17 4.15
C SER A 457 6.42 10.26 3.78
N GLY A 458 7.27 9.43 4.37
CA GLY A 458 8.73 9.54 4.27
C GLY A 458 9.34 9.14 2.93
N TYR A 459 8.56 8.62 1.97
CA TYR A 459 9.11 7.99 0.76
C TYR A 459 9.67 9.00 -0.25
N PRO A 460 10.93 8.87 -0.67
CA PRO A 460 11.46 9.68 -1.77
C PRO A 460 11.04 9.17 -3.15
N SER A 461 10.77 7.86 -3.28
CA SER A 461 10.21 7.19 -4.47
C SER A 461 9.28 6.05 -4.03
N SER A 462 8.28 5.69 -4.85
CA SER A 462 7.24 4.70 -4.49
C SER A 462 7.58 3.25 -4.84
N ALA A 463 8.43 3.04 -5.85
CA ALA A 463 8.68 1.74 -6.49
C ALA A 463 7.40 1.13 -7.11
N CYS A 464 7.41 -0.18 -7.38
CA CYS A 464 6.24 -0.92 -7.92
C CYS A 464 5.68 -1.97 -6.94
N GLN A 465 6.34 -2.14 -5.81
CA GLN A 465 6.04 -3.11 -4.76
C GLN A 465 5.05 -2.53 -3.75
N ASN A 466 4.08 -3.32 -3.26
CA ASN A 466 3.19 -2.88 -2.17
C ASN A 466 4.02 -2.38 -0.97
N PRO A 467 3.76 -1.17 -0.46
CA PRO A 467 4.73 -0.49 0.40
C PRO A 467 4.64 -0.91 1.88
N THR A 468 3.61 -1.65 2.28
CA THR A 468 3.28 -1.88 3.69
C THR A 468 4.41 -2.53 4.50
N ILE A 469 5.12 -3.51 3.94
CA ILE A 469 6.22 -4.17 4.67
C ILE A 469 7.41 -3.22 4.86
N THR A 470 7.62 -2.31 3.92
CA THR A 470 8.66 -1.27 4.00
C THR A 470 8.28 -0.21 5.04
N PHE A 471 7.00 0.17 5.17
CA PHE A 471 6.54 0.99 6.31
C PHE A 471 6.89 0.35 7.65
N MET A 472 6.68 -0.96 7.79
CA MET A 472 6.99 -1.68 9.03
C MET A 472 8.50 -1.74 9.31
N ALA A 473 9.32 -1.96 8.27
CA ALA A 473 10.78 -1.98 8.40
C ALA A 473 11.32 -0.61 8.82
N LEU A 474 10.86 0.47 8.17
CA LEU A 474 11.22 1.84 8.52
C LEU A 474 10.80 2.18 9.95
N ALA A 475 9.53 1.92 10.30
CA ALA A 475 9.03 2.17 11.65
C ALA A 475 9.79 1.39 12.72
N THR A 476 10.20 0.15 12.44
CA THR A 476 11.02 -0.66 13.36
C THR A 476 12.38 0.00 13.60
N ARG A 477 13.05 0.43 12.52
CA ARG A 477 14.35 1.14 12.60
C ARG A 477 14.23 2.49 13.30
N ALA A 478 13.20 3.26 12.97
CA ALA A 478 12.94 4.56 13.57
C ALA A 478 12.60 4.46 15.06
N CYS A 479 11.85 3.42 15.47
CA CYS A 479 11.59 3.12 16.88
C CYS A 479 12.87 2.81 17.67
N GLU A 480 13.78 2.02 17.11
CA GLU A 480 15.07 1.71 17.76
C GLU A 480 15.87 3.01 17.99
N TYR A 481 16.03 3.82 16.95
CA TYR A 481 16.70 5.11 17.05
C TYR A 481 16.02 6.06 18.05
N LEU A 482 14.68 6.17 18.02
CA LEU A 482 13.91 6.98 18.98
C LEU A 482 14.20 6.57 20.44
N VAL A 483 14.28 5.27 20.71
CA VAL A 483 14.60 4.75 22.04
C VAL A 483 16.03 5.10 22.46
N GLU A 484 16.98 5.06 21.53
CA GLU A 484 18.37 5.48 21.77
C GLU A 484 18.46 6.99 22.09
N GLU A 485 17.77 7.83 21.32
CA GLU A 485 17.70 9.29 21.54
C GLU A 485 17.09 9.62 22.92
N LEU A 486 16.00 8.94 23.30
CA LEU A 486 15.36 9.09 24.61
C LEU A 486 16.29 8.66 25.75
N ARG A 487 16.99 7.52 25.62
CA ARG A 487 17.95 7.03 26.62
C ARG A 487 19.13 7.97 26.78
N ALA A 488 19.58 8.56 25.69
CA ALA A 488 20.65 9.54 25.68
C ALA A 488 20.21 10.96 26.09
N SER A 489 18.92 11.18 26.36
CA SER A 489 18.35 12.50 26.68
C SER A 489 18.64 13.57 25.61
N ARG A 490 18.75 13.16 24.34
CA ARG A 490 18.92 14.08 23.21
C ARG A 490 17.59 14.68 22.75
N ILE A 491 16.48 13.99 23.03
CA ILE A 491 15.12 14.45 22.75
C ILE A 491 14.30 14.61 24.01
#